data_AF-A0AAN8CQ83-F1
#
_entry.id   AF-A0AAN8CQ83-F1
#
_cell.length_a   1.000
_cell.length_b   1.000
_cell.length_c   1.000
_cell.angle_alpha   90.00
_cell.angle_beta   90.00
_cell.angle_gamma   90.00
#
_symmetry.space_group_name_H-M   'P 1'
#
loop_
_entity.id
_entity.type
_entity.pdbx_description
1 polymer ?
#
loop_
_entity_poly.entity_id
_entity_poly.type
_entity_poly.pdbx_seq_one_letter_code
_entity_poly.pdbx_strand_id
1 'polypeptide(L)'
;MYFLLSLFYSAVLQFFPGRLVLMNLLKSVNTRLQNHTGNEMSYETFREWLDNEDQSLDTALPEGERWVGCQGSVPHLRRYPCGIWTLFHVLTVQAKNTGGTDPQEVLSAMRNYVHSFFGCRDCAEHFQIMATESLSEVNTFSAAVLWLWSRHNRVNNRVAGALSEDPNFPKIQWPSPEMCPGCHSLKENGEHRWVQDQVLPFLLAHFSSSSILTDYLEDESQVLKNQREKHESRQRTLEALKHLERKTREALDSIPNPLPPQPTQQQEEEEEDEEEEEEEEEEAPQETTPLVKGCGSCRRTSWIWTPFVNQHFRVKALAPNRVKRRSLQRNEDDQEPLFALGLAAFQPVEADFEPDVGRRRKRELTGRFSVREEVEGSHGGRWISTISIGFSTVDISLCVILYFLSSMCLLAMFLFFKNRHRLRRVKVSMT
;
A
#
# COMPACT_ATOMS: atom_id res chain seq x y z
N MET A 1 -19.17 -11.42 7.54
CA MET A 1 -17.82 -10.82 7.41
C MET A 1 -16.74 -11.86 7.12
N TYR A 2 -16.62 -12.92 7.93
CA TYR A 2 -15.58 -13.98 7.78
C TYR A 2 -15.62 -14.71 6.43
N PHE A 3 -16.80 -14.87 5.84
CA PHE A 3 -16.95 -15.39 4.48
C PHE A 3 -16.13 -14.58 3.44
N LEU A 4 -16.15 -13.24 3.52
CA LEU A 4 -15.37 -12.38 2.62
C LEU A 4 -13.86 -12.56 2.83
N LEU A 5 -13.44 -12.81 4.07
CA LEU A 5 -12.06 -13.13 4.39
C LEU A 5 -11.66 -14.50 3.85
N SER A 6 -12.54 -15.50 3.90
CA SER A 6 -12.29 -16.82 3.28
C SER A 6 -12.22 -16.74 1.75
N LEU A 7 -13.03 -15.91 1.09
CA LEU A 7 -12.90 -15.66 -0.35
C LEU A 7 -11.53 -15.04 -0.69
N PHE A 8 -11.07 -14.08 0.12
CA PHE A 8 -9.72 -13.53 -0.04
C PHE A 8 -8.63 -14.60 0.13
N TYR A 9 -8.69 -15.39 1.21
CA TYR A 9 -7.70 -16.46 1.42
C TYR A 9 -7.76 -17.53 0.33
N SER A 10 -8.94 -17.86 -0.18
CA SER A 10 -9.09 -18.83 -1.27
C SER A 10 -8.39 -18.33 -2.54
N ALA A 11 -8.59 -17.06 -2.91
CA ALA A 11 -7.87 -16.45 -4.04
C ALA A 11 -6.35 -16.40 -3.83
N VAL A 12 -5.90 -16.07 -2.61
CA VAL A 12 -4.46 -16.09 -2.27
C VAL A 12 -3.90 -17.51 -2.36
N LEU A 13 -4.57 -18.50 -1.77
CA LEU A 13 -4.13 -19.90 -1.78
C LEU A 13 -4.05 -20.49 -3.17
N GLN A 14 -4.94 -20.07 -4.07
CA GLN A 14 -5.01 -20.59 -5.43
C GLN A 14 -3.97 -19.95 -6.36
N PHE A 15 -3.66 -18.67 -6.19
CA PHE A 15 -2.87 -17.92 -7.18
C PHE A 15 -1.54 -17.37 -6.63
N PHE A 16 -1.34 -17.25 -5.33
CA PHE A 16 -0.10 -16.71 -4.77
C PHE A 16 1.03 -17.75 -4.82
N PRO A 17 2.17 -17.46 -5.47
CA PRO A 17 3.35 -18.33 -5.47
C PRO A 17 4.13 -18.18 -4.15
N GLY A 18 3.47 -18.47 -3.03
CA GLY A 18 4.04 -18.38 -1.69
C GLY A 18 4.92 -19.58 -1.34
N ARG A 19 5.79 -19.40 -0.34
CA ARG A 19 6.58 -20.51 0.22
C ARG A 19 5.72 -21.45 1.07
N LEU A 20 6.16 -22.70 1.19
CA LEU A 20 5.41 -23.78 1.81
C LEU A 20 4.93 -23.43 3.23
N VAL A 21 5.83 -22.88 4.06
CA VAL A 21 5.50 -22.59 5.48
C VAL A 21 4.35 -21.59 5.62
N LEU A 22 4.35 -20.55 4.79
CA LEU A 22 3.27 -19.55 4.78
C LEU A 22 1.99 -20.13 4.19
N MET A 23 2.09 -20.87 3.08
CA MET A 23 0.92 -21.41 2.39
C MET A 23 0.20 -22.47 3.24
N ASN A 24 0.93 -23.25 4.02
CA ASN A 24 0.35 -24.18 5.00
C ASN A 24 -0.45 -23.44 6.09
N LEU A 25 0.09 -22.33 6.61
CA LEU A 25 -0.64 -21.48 7.57
C LEU A 25 -1.93 -20.94 6.97
N LEU A 26 -1.85 -20.32 5.79
CA LEU A 26 -3.02 -19.76 5.12
C LEU A 26 -4.07 -20.83 4.84
N LYS A 27 -3.63 -22.05 4.49
CA LYS A 27 -4.52 -23.19 4.24
C LYS A 27 -5.22 -23.63 5.52
N SER A 28 -4.48 -23.79 6.61
CA SER A 28 -5.03 -24.14 7.94
C SER A 28 -6.08 -23.12 8.38
N VAL A 29 -5.74 -21.83 8.30
CA VAL A 29 -6.64 -20.72 8.66
C VAL A 29 -7.88 -20.70 7.76
N ASN A 30 -7.73 -20.88 6.44
CA ASN A 30 -8.86 -20.88 5.53
C ASN A 30 -9.81 -22.08 5.76
N THR A 31 -9.26 -23.26 6.03
CA THR A 31 -10.07 -24.43 6.39
C THR A 31 -10.88 -24.20 7.68
N ARG A 32 -10.28 -23.55 8.69
CA ARG A 32 -11.01 -23.18 9.92
C ARG A 32 -12.11 -22.16 9.66
N LEU A 33 -11.83 -21.14 8.84
CA LEU A 33 -12.83 -20.15 8.43
C LEU A 33 -14.02 -20.80 7.69
N GLN A 34 -13.76 -21.77 6.82
CA GLN A 34 -14.81 -22.48 6.07
C GLN A 34 -15.65 -23.41 6.94
N ASN A 35 -15.03 -24.02 7.96
CA ASN A 35 -15.71 -24.93 8.88
C ASN A 35 -16.37 -24.21 10.07
N HIS A 36 -16.17 -22.90 10.22
CA HIS A 36 -16.76 -22.13 11.31
C HIS A 36 -18.27 -22.02 11.14
N THR A 37 -19.02 -22.58 12.08
CA THR A 37 -20.49 -22.59 12.08
C THR A 37 -21.11 -21.46 12.90
N GLY A 38 -20.31 -20.73 13.67
CA GLY A 38 -20.79 -19.60 14.48
C GLY A 38 -21.06 -18.36 13.63
N ASN A 39 -22.04 -17.56 14.07
CA ASN A 39 -22.34 -16.27 13.43
C ASN A 39 -21.24 -15.23 13.69
N GLU A 40 -20.50 -15.37 14.78
CA GLU A 40 -19.45 -14.46 15.23
C GLU A 40 -18.16 -15.22 15.56
N MET A 41 -17.03 -14.51 15.48
CA MET A 41 -15.70 -15.02 15.80
C MET A 41 -14.92 -13.88 16.44
N SER A 42 -14.39 -14.11 17.65
CA SER A 42 -13.56 -13.13 18.31
C SER A 42 -12.20 -13.00 17.61
N TYR A 43 -11.58 -11.83 17.75
CA TYR A 43 -10.24 -11.61 17.24
C TYR A 43 -9.23 -12.54 17.92
N GLU A 44 -9.44 -12.85 19.21
CA GLU A 44 -8.60 -13.73 20.00
C GLU A 44 -8.57 -15.14 19.42
N THR A 45 -9.74 -15.71 19.11
CA THR A 45 -9.84 -17.03 18.46
C THR A 45 -9.17 -17.03 17.10
N PHE A 46 -9.36 -15.98 16.30
CA PHE A 46 -8.70 -15.87 15.01
C PHE A 46 -7.17 -15.74 15.14
N ARG A 47 -6.69 -15.00 16.15
CA ARG A 47 -5.28 -14.85 16.47
C ARG A 47 -4.65 -16.16 16.91
N GLU A 48 -5.35 -16.99 17.70
CA GLU A 48 -4.87 -18.33 18.08
C GLU A 48 -4.62 -19.22 16.85
N TRP A 49 -5.44 -19.08 15.80
CA TRP A 49 -5.24 -19.81 14.55
C TRP A 49 -4.02 -19.30 13.78
N LEU A 50 -3.81 -17.98 13.75
CA LEU A 50 -2.64 -17.36 13.11
C LEU A 50 -1.34 -17.67 13.86
N ASP A 51 -1.41 -17.74 15.19
CA ASP A 51 -0.30 -18.13 16.04
C ASP A 51 0.02 -19.63 15.93
N ASN A 52 -0.78 -20.43 15.19
CA ASN A 52 -0.60 -21.89 15.05
C ASN A 52 -0.57 -22.61 16.41
N GLU A 53 -1.50 -22.28 17.32
CA GLU A 53 -1.54 -22.90 18.66
C GLU A 53 -1.77 -24.42 18.65
N ASP A 54 -2.37 -24.94 17.58
CA ASP A 54 -2.51 -26.38 17.33
C ASP A 54 -1.20 -27.06 16.90
N GLN A 55 -0.12 -26.28 16.72
CA GLN A 55 1.21 -26.77 16.36
C GLN A 55 1.19 -27.62 15.08
N SER A 56 0.42 -27.18 14.07
CA SER A 56 0.48 -27.77 12.74
C SER A 56 1.92 -27.75 12.22
N LEU A 57 2.34 -28.86 11.61
CA LEU A 57 3.69 -29.00 11.06
C LEU A 57 3.93 -27.98 9.94
N ASP A 58 5.19 -27.52 9.84
CA ASP A 58 5.66 -26.60 8.80
C ASP A 58 4.73 -25.41 8.55
N THR A 59 4.27 -24.80 9.64
CA THR A 59 3.26 -23.74 9.64
C THR A 59 3.71 -22.60 10.56
N ALA A 60 4.01 -21.43 9.99
CA ALA A 60 4.42 -20.27 10.77
C ALA A 60 4.25 -18.96 9.98
N LEU A 61 4.04 -17.87 10.71
CA LEU A 61 4.07 -16.51 10.19
C LEU A 61 5.42 -15.86 10.56
N PRO A 62 6.15 -15.24 9.62
CA PRO A 62 7.34 -14.46 9.96
C PRO A 62 7.04 -13.34 10.95
N GLU A 63 8.00 -13.01 11.80
CA GLU A 63 7.84 -11.95 12.79
C GLU A 63 8.11 -10.56 12.21
N GLY A 64 7.23 -9.61 12.55
CA GLY A 64 7.35 -8.21 12.17
C GLY A 64 7.04 -7.92 10.70
N GLU A 65 7.02 -6.62 10.38
CA GLU A 65 6.89 -6.14 8.99
C GLU A 65 8.24 -5.74 8.41
N ARG A 66 8.62 -6.35 7.28
CA ARG A 66 9.83 -5.97 6.53
C ARG A 66 9.47 -5.55 5.11
N TRP A 67 9.55 -4.24 4.85
CA TRP A 67 9.32 -3.69 3.52
C TRP A 67 10.64 -3.51 2.75
N VAL A 68 10.68 -3.95 1.49
CA VAL A 68 11.82 -3.75 0.57
C VAL A 68 11.38 -2.85 -0.59
N GLY A 69 10.74 -3.40 -1.63
CA GLY A 69 10.26 -2.60 -2.77
C GLY A 69 9.16 -1.59 -2.43
N CYS A 70 8.42 -1.84 -1.34
CA CYS A 70 7.38 -0.96 -0.81
C CYS A 70 7.83 -0.08 0.36
N GLN A 71 9.13 -0.05 0.68
CA GLN A 71 9.63 0.82 1.74
C GLN A 71 9.45 2.30 1.36
N GLY A 72 8.79 3.06 2.23
CA GLY A 72 8.65 4.51 2.11
C GLY A 72 9.91 5.26 2.56
N SER A 73 10.07 6.49 2.08
CA SER A 73 11.10 7.42 2.57
C SER A 73 10.90 7.79 4.04
N VAL A 74 9.65 7.81 4.50
CA VAL A 74 9.27 8.00 5.90
C VAL A 74 8.25 6.95 6.35
N PRO A 75 8.10 6.69 7.67
CA PRO A 75 7.37 5.52 8.15
C PRO A 75 5.91 5.39 7.74
N HIS A 76 5.18 6.48 7.52
CA HIS A 76 3.76 6.45 7.20
C HIS A 76 3.47 6.37 5.69
N LEU A 77 4.49 6.32 4.83
CA LEU A 77 4.33 6.30 3.36
C LEU A 77 4.59 4.92 2.76
N ARG A 78 3.89 4.64 1.64
CA ARG A 78 4.00 3.41 0.82
C ARG A 78 3.55 2.13 1.53
N ARG A 79 4.46 1.37 2.14
CA ARG A 79 4.25 0.16 2.97
C ARG A 79 3.04 -0.69 2.57
N TYR A 80 2.13 -0.95 3.51
CA TYR A 80 0.99 -1.84 3.38
C TYR A 80 0.11 -1.54 2.15
N PRO A 81 -0.31 -0.28 1.87
CA PRO A 81 -0.99 0.05 0.62
C PRO A 81 -0.23 -0.38 -0.65
N CYS A 82 1.08 -0.15 -0.71
CA CYS A 82 1.91 -0.60 -1.83
C CYS A 82 1.96 -2.13 -1.94
N GLY A 83 2.08 -2.83 -0.79
CA GLY A 83 2.07 -4.28 -0.73
C GLY A 83 0.75 -4.89 -1.24
N ILE A 84 -0.38 -4.32 -0.84
CA ILE A 84 -1.72 -4.78 -1.29
C ILE A 84 -1.89 -4.60 -2.80
N TRP A 85 -1.50 -3.46 -3.37
CA TRP A 85 -1.51 -3.30 -4.83
C TRP A 85 -0.65 -4.36 -5.53
N THR A 86 0.57 -4.57 -5.03
CA THR A 86 1.51 -5.55 -5.60
C THR A 86 0.94 -6.97 -5.53
N LEU A 87 0.37 -7.36 -4.38
CA LEU A 87 -0.26 -8.66 -4.19
C LEU A 87 -1.36 -8.90 -5.23
N PHE A 88 -2.31 -7.98 -5.39
CA PHE A 88 -3.40 -8.19 -6.33
C PHE A 88 -2.97 -8.17 -7.80
N HIS A 89 -1.94 -7.38 -8.17
CA HIS A 89 -1.34 -7.48 -9.50
C HIS A 89 -0.75 -8.87 -9.74
N VAL A 90 0.03 -9.41 -8.79
CA VAL A 90 0.54 -10.78 -8.85
C VAL A 90 -0.59 -11.80 -8.97
N LEU A 91 -1.63 -11.71 -8.13
CA LEU A 91 -2.76 -12.65 -8.18
C LEU A 91 -3.47 -12.63 -9.54
N THR A 92 -3.69 -11.45 -10.15
CA THR A 92 -4.33 -11.38 -11.48
C THR A 92 -3.46 -12.00 -12.58
N VAL A 93 -2.15 -11.79 -12.55
CA VAL A 93 -1.21 -12.39 -13.51
C VAL A 93 -1.11 -13.90 -13.31
N GLN A 94 -1.06 -14.35 -12.06
CA GLN A 94 -0.99 -15.77 -11.74
C GLN A 94 -2.28 -16.50 -12.13
N ALA A 95 -3.46 -15.92 -11.86
CA ALA A 95 -4.74 -16.48 -12.32
C ALA A 95 -4.81 -16.65 -13.83
N LYS A 96 -4.20 -15.73 -14.59
CA LYS A 96 -4.07 -15.86 -16.04
C LYS A 96 -3.11 -16.99 -16.45
N ASN A 97 -2.00 -17.15 -15.75
CA ASN A 97 -0.95 -18.10 -16.09
C ASN A 97 -1.31 -19.54 -15.71
N THR A 98 -1.97 -19.75 -14.56
CA THR A 98 -2.33 -21.08 -14.05
C THR A 98 -3.70 -21.55 -14.50
N GLY A 99 -4.53 -20.66 -15.06
CA GLY A 99 -5.87 -20.98 -15.57
C GLY A 99 -6.93 -21.03 -14.47
N GLY A 100 -7.30 -19.86 -13.94
CA GLY A 100 -8.45 -19.73 -13.05
C GLY A 100 -9.79 -20.12 -13.72
N THR A 101 -10.84 -20.24 -12.92
CA THR A 101 -12.19 -20.57 -13.41
C THR A 101 -13.00 -19.34 -13.77
N ASP A 102 -12.85 -18.26 -13.01
CA ASP A 102 -13.55 -16.98 -13.21
C ASP A 102 -12.55 -15.81 -13.34
N PRO A 103 -12.52 -15.09 -14.48
CA PRO A 103 -11.73 -13.88 -14.64
C PRO A 103 -11.98 -12.77 -13.59
N GLN A 104 -13.14 -12.76 -12.94
CA GLN A 104 -13.50 -11.77 -11.94
C GLN A 104 -13.16 -12.20 -10.51
N GLU A 105 -12.74 -13.45 -10.28
CA GLU A 105 -12.52 -14.01 -8.94
C GLU A 105 -11.57 -13.15 -8.10
N VAL A 106 -10.37 -12.89 -8.63
CA VAL A 106 -9.33 -12.10 -7.94
C VAL A 106 -9.78 -10.65 -7.71
N LEU A 107 -10.44 -10.04 -8.71
CA LEU A 107 -10.90 -8.65 -8.60
C LEU A 107 -12.07 -8.51 -7.61
N SER A 108 -12.95 -9.50 -7.55
CA SER A 108 -14.05 -9.57 -6.60
C SER A 108 -13.54 -9.81 -5.17
N ALA A 109 -12.56 -10.71 -5.00
CA ALA A 109 -11.87 -10.89 -3.74
C ALA A 109 -11.19 -9.58 -3.29
N MET A 110 -10.52 -8.87 -4.19
CA MET A 110 -9.94 -7.56 -3.91
C MET A 110 -11.00 -6.54 -3.47
N ARG A 111 -12.09 -6.41 -4.22
CA ARG A 111 -13.18 -5.49 -3.92
C ARG A 111 -13.75 -5.74 -2.53
N ASN A 112 -14.05 -7.00 -2.22
CA ASN A 112 -14.63 -7.39 -0.93
C ASN A 112 -13.65 -7.18 0.23
N TYR A 113 -12.37 -7.49 0.02
CA TYR A 113 -11.32 -7.27 0.99
C TYR A 113 -11.12 -5.78 1.27
N VAL A 114 -11.01 -4.98 0.21
CA VAL A 114 -10.80 -3.53 0.31
C VAL A 114 -11.96 -2.85 1.01
N HIS A 115 -13.19 -3.21 0.65
CA HIS A 115 -14.39 -2.68 1.28
C HIS A 115 -14.44 -2.98 2.79
N SER A 116 -14.11 -4.21 3.20
CA SER A 116 -14.36 -4.67 4.57
C SER A 116 -13.16 -4.42 5.49
N PHE A 117 -11.94 -4.71 5.04
CA PHE A 117 -10.75 -4.83 5.90
C PHE A 117 -9.70 -3.74 5.68
N PHE A 118 -9.75 -2.99 4.58
CA PHE A 118 -8.71 -2.00 4.31
C PHE A 118 -8.86 -0.75 5.19
N GLY A 119 -7.81 -0.38 5.91
CA GLY A 119 -7.88 0.65 6.95
C GLY A 119 -8.34 2.03 6.48
N CYS A 120 -7.85 2.48 5.31
CA CYS A 120 -8.22 3.78 4.75
C CYS A 120 -9.62 3.73 4.09
N ARG A 121 -10.62 4.33 4.73
CA ARG A 121 -12.02 4.31 4.25
C ARG A 121 -12.22 5.12 2.97
N ASP A 122 -11.61 6.31 2.87
CA ASP A 122 -11.63 7.10 1.63
C ASP A 122 -11.02 6.32 0.46
N CYS A 123 -9.94 5.57 0.71
CA CYS A 123 -9.31 4.74 -0.30
C CYS A 123 -10.24 3.61 -0.76
N ALA A 124 -10.92 2.97 0.20
CA ALA A 124 -11.85 1.88 -0.05
C ALA A 124 -13.08 2.34 -0.84
N GLU A 125 -13.68 3.47 -0.46
CA GLU A 125 -14.83 4.05 -1.17
C GLU A 125 -14.48 4.38 -2.62
N HIS A 126 -13.35 5.04 -2.83
CA HIS A 126 -12.87 5.34 -4.17
C HIS A 126 -12.63 4.09 -5.03
N PHE A 127 -12.10 3.01 -4.44
CA PHE A 127 -11.92 1.74 -5.14
C PHE A 127 -13.27 1.09 -5.47
N GLN A 128 -14.22 1.14 -4.52
CA GLN A 128 -15.56 0.60 -4.69
C GLN A 128 -16.34 1.29 -5.81
N ILE A 129 -16.18 2.61 -5.96
CA ILE A 129 -16.74 3.37 -7.08
C ILE A 129 -16.16 2.84 -8.40
N MET A 130 -14.84 2.76 -8.53
CA MET A 130 -14.20 2.24 -9.75
C MET A 130 -14.59 0.80 -10.07
N ALA A 131 -14.78 -0.04 -9.04
CA ALA A 131 -15.24 -1.42 -9.19
C ALA A 131 -16.68 -1.46 -9.72
N THR A 132 -17.59 -0.69 -9.12
CA THR A 132 -19.00 -0.62 -9.53
C THR A 132 -19.17 -0.10 -10.96
N GLU A 133 -18.28 0.80 -11.41
CA GLU A 133 -18.32 1.35 -12.76
C GLU A 133 -18.15 0.30 -13.88
N SER A 134 -17.36 -0.76 -13.67
CA SER A 134 -16.95 -1.62 -14.82
C SER A 134 -16.35 -3.00 -14.48
N LEU A 135 -16.24 -3.40 -13.21
CA LEU A 135 -15.64 -4.70 -12.88
C LEU A 135 -16.46 -5.85 -13.50
N SER A 136 -17.79 -5.70 -13.56
CA SER A 136 -18.70 -6.67 -14.18
C SER A 136 -18.49 -6.85 -15.69
N GLU A 137 -17.82 -5.92 -16.36
CA GLU A 137 -17.51 -6.00 -17.79
C GLU A 137 -16.25 -6.83 -18.08
N VAL A 138 -15.49 -7.21 -17.04
CA VAL A 138 -14.27 -8.00 -17.17
C VAL A 138 -14.63 -9.46 -17.42
N ASN A 139 -14.39 -9.94 -18.64
CA ASN A 139 -14.77 -11.29 -19.08
C ASN A 139 -13.61 -12.18 -19.52
N THR A 140 -12.36 -11.72 -19.41
CA THR A 140 -11.16 -12.52 -19.70
C THR A 140 -10.05 -12.23 -18.69
N PHE A 141 -9.16 -13.20 -18.44
CA PHE A 141 -8.02 -13.01 -17.54
C PHE A 141 -7.08 -11.88 -18.00
N SER A 142 -6.90 -11.72 -19.31
CA SER A 142 -6.14 -10.60 -19.88
C SER A 142 -6.79 -9.25 -19.55
N ALA A 143 -8.13 -9.18 -19.66
CA ALA A 143 -8.88 -7.98 -19.29
C ALA A 143 -8.79 -7.71 -17.78
N ALA A 144 -8.76 -8.73 -16.92
CA ALA A 144 -8.63 -8.55 -15.48
C ALA A 144 -7.28 -7.89 -15.10
N VAL A 145 -6.18 -8.37 -15.68
CA VAL A 145 -4.84 -7.80 -15.52
C VAL A 145 -4.81 -6.34 -15.97
N LEU A 146 -5.33 -6.05 -17.17
CA LEU A 146 -5.38 -4.70 -17.72
C LEU A 146 -6.33 -3.78 -16.95
N TRP A 147 -7.45 -4.30 -16.46
CA TRP A 147 -8.41 -3.55 -15.67
C TRP A 147 -7.75 -3.04 -14.40
N LEU A 148 -7.11 -3.94 -13.63
CA LEU A 148 -6.46 -3.55 -12.38
C LEU A 148 -5.34 -2.54 -12.61
N TRP A 149 -4.53 -2.74 -13.65
CA TRP A 149 -3.48 -1.80 -14.06
C TRP A 149 -4.06 -0.42 -14.39
N SER A 150 -5.13 -0.36 -15.18
CA SER A 150 -5.77 0.90 -15.56
C SER A 150 -6.38 1.64 -14.35
N ARG A 151 -6.99 0.91 -13.41
CA ARG A 151 -7.56 1.49 -12.18
C ARG A 151 -6.48 1.98 -11.23
N HIS A 152 -5.37 1.26 -11.11
CA HIS A 152 -4.22 1.71 -10.33
C HIS A 152 -3.65 3.01 -10.91
N ASN A 153 -3.55 3.13 -12.24
CA ASN A 153 -3.11 4.37 -12.89
C ASN A 153 -4.08 5.55 -12.72
N ARG A 154 -5.40 5.30 -12.64
CA ARG A 154 -6.37 6.33 -12.27
C ARG A 154 -6.15 6.82 -10.84
N VAL A 155 -5.82 5.93 -9.92
CA VAL A 155 -5.44 6.30 -8.54
C VAL A 155 -4.14 7.10 -8.54
N ASN A 156 -3.11 6.67 -9.27
CA ASN A 156 -1.85 7.39 -9.39
C ASN A 156 -2.06 8.84 -9.85
N ASN A 157 -2.91 9.04 -10.86
CA ASN A 157 -3.27 10.37 -11.34
C ASN A 157 -3.92 11.22 -10.23
N ARG A 158 -4.90 10.67 -9.52
CA ARG A 158 -5.64 11.42 -8.49
C ARG A 158 -4.75 11.83 -7.32
N VAL A 159 -3.83 10.97 -6.91
CA VAL A 159 -3.01 11.19 -5.71
C VAL A 159 -1.62 11.77 -6.02
N ALA A 160 -1.34 12.09 -7.28
CA ALA A 160 -0.13 12.80 -7.66
C ALA A 160 -0.13 14.22 -7.06
N GLY A 161 0.97 14.61 -6.41
CA GLY A 161 1.10 15.89 -5.71
C GLY A 161 0.32 15.98 -4.39
N ALA A 162 -0.33 14.90 -3.94
CA ALA A 162 -1.04 14.90 -2.66
C ALA A 162 -0.05 14.84 -1.48
N LEU A 163 -0.50 15.26 -0.28
CA LEU A 163 0.32 15.16 0.95
C LEU A 163 0.70 13.72 1.33
N SER A 164 -0.04 12.74 0.82
CA SER A 164 0.24 11.30 0.99
C SER A 164 1.18 10.72 -0.08
N GLU A 165 1.64 11.54 -1.04
CA GLU A 165 2.65 11.15 -2.00
C GLU A 165 4.03 11.14 -1.36
N ASP A 166 4.79 10.08 -1.62
CA ASP A 166 6.16 9.99 -1.17
C ASP A 166 7.07 10.79 -2.12
N PRO A 167 7.82 11.80 -1.63
CA PRO A 167 8.67 12.63 -2.48
C PRO A 167 9.73 11.84 -3.26
N ASN A 168 10.19 10.70 -2.71
CA ASN A 168 11.17 9.84 -3.39
C ASN A 168 10.52 8.86 -4.37
N PHE A 169 9.20 8.74 -4.36
CA PHE A 169 8.43 7.84 -5.22
C PHE A 169 7.20 8.57 -5.78
N PRO A 170 7.41 9.62 -6.59
CA PRO A 170 6.32 10.39 -7.17
C PRO A 170 5.42 9.48 -8.02
N LYS A 171 4.12 9.74 -7.97
CA LYS A 171 3.13 9.02 -8.76
C LYS A 171 3.34 9.33 -10.22
N ILE A 172 3.40 8.27 -10.99
CA ILE A 172 3.49 8.33 -12.44
C ILE A 172 2.38 7.50 -13.04
N GLN A 173 2.09 7.78 -14.30
CA GLN A 173 1.43 6.81 -15.15
C GLN A 173 2.44 5.68 -15.41
N TRP A 174 2.14 4.50 -14.90
CA TRP A 174 3.06 3.37 -14.84
C TRP A 174 2.69 2.31 -15.89
N PRO A 175 3.64 1.66 -16.59
CA PRO A 175 5.08 1.85 -16.47
C PRO A 175 5.59 3.18 -17.06
N SER A 176 6.81 3.56 -16.68
CA SER A 176 7.51 4.67 -17.33
C SER A 176 8.03 4.23 -18.72
N PRO A 177 8.39 5.16 -19.62
CA PRO A 177 8.89 4.82 -20.93
C PRO A 177 10.28 4.17 -20.85
N GLU A 178 11.01 4.40 -19.75
CA GLU A 178 12.27 3.75 -19.45
C GLU A 178 12.05 2.27 -19.07
N MET A 179 10.96 1.95 -18.37
CA MET A 179 10.61 0.57 -18.00
C MET A 179 10.00 -0.22 -19.15
N CYS A 180 9.19 0.41 -20.01
CA CYS A 180 8.60 -0.25 -21.16
C CYS A 180 8.42 0.71 -22.34
N PRO A 181 9.46 0.94 -23.17
CA PRO A 181 9.35 1.86 -24.31
C PRO A 181 8.20 1.51 -25.27
N GLY A 182 8.01 0.21 -25.54
CA GLY A 182 6.95 -0.28 -26.43
C GLY A 182 5.53 -0.08 -25.91
N CYS A 183 5.35 0.16 -24.61
CA CYS A 183 4.03 0.42 -24.01
C CYS A 183 3.46 1.79 -24.40
N HIS A 184 4.28 2.71 -24.93
CA HIS A 184 3.90 4.10 -25.21
C HIS A 184 3.91 4.38 -26.71
N SER A 185 2.90 5.10 -27.18
CA SER A 185 2.84 5.68 -28.52
C SER A 185 2.24 7.08 -28.45
N LEU A 186 2.38 7.84 -29.53
CA LEU A 186 1.70 9.13 -29.69
C LEU A 186 0.56 8.97 -30.71
N LYS A 187 -0.57 9.60 -30.42
CA LYS A 187 -1.62 9.85 -31.41
C LYS A 187 -1.17 10.95 -32.39
N GLU A 188 -1.88 11.08 -33.49
CA GLU A 188 -1.63 12.13 -34.51
C GLU A 188 -1.67 13.55 -33.92
N ASN A 189 -2.53 13.80 -32.93
CA ASN A 189 -2.63 15.09 -32.22
C ASN A 189 -1.54 15.31 -31.16
N GLY A 190 -0.55 14.41 -31.05
CA GLY A 190 0.56 14.48 -30.09
C GLY A 190 0.16 14.14 -28.65
N GLU A 191 -1.01 13.53 -28.43
CA GLU A 191 -1.39 12.95 -27.14
C GLU A 191 -0.76 11.57 -26.94
N HIS A 192 -0.45 11.24 -25.69
CA HIS A 192 -0.01 9.89 -25.34
C HIS A 192 -1.14 8.86 -25.54
N ARG A 193 -0.73 7.66 -26.00
CA ARG A 193 -1.57 6.48 -26.16
C ARG A 193 -0.82 5.25 -25.65
N TRP A 194 -1.46 4.49 -24.77
CA TRP A 194 -1.00 3.17 -24.36
C TRP A 194 -1.15 2.14 -25.49
N VAL A 195 -0.10 1.37 -25.75
CA VAL A 195 -0.13 0.22 -26.65
C VAL A 195 -0.43 -1.02 -25.82
N GLN A 196 -1.72 -1.37 -25.69
CA GLN A 196 -2.15 -2.45 -24.78
C GLN A 196 -1.49 -3.81 -25.11
N ASP A 197 -1.23 -4.08 -26.39
CA ASP A 197 -0.53 -5.28 -26.86
C ASP A 197 0.90 -5.42 -26.33
N GLN A 198 1.52 -4.31 -25.91
CA GLN A 198 2.85 -4.28 -25.29
C GLN A 198 2.76 -4.17 -23.76
N VAL A 199 1.72 -3.50 -23.25
CA VAL A 199 1.46 -3.40 -21.80
C VAL A 199 1.18 -4.78 -21.20
N LEU A 200 0.31 -5.59 -21.82
CA LEU A 200 -0.04 -6.88 -21.25
C LEU A 200 1.19 -7.80 -21.08
N PRO A 201 2.01 -8.07 -22.12
CA PRO A 201 3.24 -8.86 -21.94
C PRO A 201 4.19 -8.30 -20.87
N PHE A 202 4.33 -6.97 -20.79
CA PHE A 202 5.13 -6.34 -19.73
C PHE A 202 4.58 -6.65 -18.34
N LEU A 203 3.27 -6.55 -18.12
CA LEU A 203 2.64 -6.88 -16.83
C LEU A 203 2.83 -8.36 -16.48
N LEU A 204 2.67 -9.26 -17.45
CA LEU A 204 2.85 -10.69 -17.23
C LEU A 204 4.29 -11.04 -16.85
N ALA A 205 5.28 -10.36 -17.45
CA ALA A 205 6.68 -10.54 -17.09
C ALA A 205 7.02 -9.90 -15.73
N HIS A 206 6.52 -8.70 -15.45
CA HIS A 206 6.85 -7.96 -14.23
C HIS A 206 6.28 -8.63 -12.97
N PHE A 207 5.07 -9.18 -13.06
CA PHE A 207 4.37 -9.82 -11.94
C PHE A 207 4.35 -11.36 -12.04
N SER A 208 5.23 -11.97 -12.84
CA SER A 208 5.36 -13.44 -12.88
C SER A 208 5.94 -13.97 -11.57
N SER A 209 5.65 -15.23 -11.26
CA SER A 209 6.29 -15.95 -10.15
C SER A 209 7.82 -15.93 -10.22
N SER A 210 8.39 -16.00 -11.43
CA SER A 210 9.84 -15.97 -11.67
C SER A 210 10.50 -14.61 -11.38
N SER A 211 9.72 -13.52 -11.31
CA SER A 211 10.22 -12.17 -11.04
C SER A 211 10.25 -11.84 -9.53
N ILE A 212 9.80 -12.76 -8.67
CA ILE A 212 9.78 -12.56 -7.21
C ILE A 212 11.16 -12.87 -6.64
N LEU A 213 11.80 -11.85 -6.06
CA LEU A 213 13.10 -11.98 -5.40
C LEU A 213 12.95 -12.61 -4.01
N THR A 214 13.68 -13.69 -3.76
CA THR A 214 13.68 -14.43 -2.48
C THR A 214 14.82 -14.04 -1.54
N ASP A 215 15.80 -13.24 -2.01
CA ASP A 215 17.01 -12.87 -1.27
C ASP A 215 16.76 -12.11 0.04
N TYR A 216 15.56 -11.54 0.20
CA TYR A 216 15.18 -10.75 1.37
C TYR A 216 14.37 -11.53 2.40
N LEU A 217 14.10 -12.81 2.15
CA LEU A 217 13.31 -13.66 3.01
C LEU A 217 14.14 -14.23 4.15
N GLU A 218 13.55 -14.29 5.34
CA GLU A 218 14.09 -15.09 6.45
C GLU A 218 14.00 -16.58 6.09
N ASP A 219 15.03 -17.33 6.47
CA ASP A 219 15.09 -18.78 6.25
C ASP A 219 13.92 -19.50 6.94
N GLU A 220 13.26 -20.43 6.25
CA GLU A 220 12.07 -21.12 6.79
C GLU A 220 12.38 -21.91 8.07
N SER A 221 13.59 -22.46 8.21
CA SER A 221 13.99 -23.17 9.42
C SER A 221 14.10 -22.23 10.62
N GLN A 222 14.54 -20.98 10.39
CA GLN A 222 14.61 -19.95 11.41
C GLN A 222 13.22 -19.45 11.80
N VAL A 223 12.32 -19.23 10.82
CA VAL A 223 10.92 -18.86 11.09
C VAL A 223 10.23 -19.93 11.93
N LEU A 224 10.37 -21.21 11.57
CA LEU A 224 9.80 -22.32 12.33
C LEU A 224 10.43 -22.46 13.73
N LYS A 225 11.73 -22.17 13.86
CA LYS A 225 12.40 -22.15 15.16
C LYS A 225 11.84 -21.05 16.07
N ASN A 226 11.72 -19.83 15.57
CA ASN A 226 11.16 -18.70 16.32
C ASN A 226 9.72 -19.00 16.77
N GLN A 227 8.92 -19.61 15.89
CA GLN A 227 7.55 -20.03 16.22
C GLN A 227 7.53 -21.03 17.38
N ARG A 228 8.36 -22.08 17.36
CA ARG A 228 8.46 -23.03 18.48
C ARG A 228 8.88 -22.37 19.78
N GLU A 229 9.90 -21.51 19.74
CA GLU A 229 10.38 -20.78 20.93
C GLU A 229 9.28 -19.88 21.52
N LYS A 230 8.49 -19.21 20.67
CA LYS A 230 7.34 -18.40 21.07
C LYS A 230 6.25 -19.25 21.73
N HIS A 231 5.93 -20.42 21.21
CA HIS A 231 4.97 -21.34 21.85
C HIS A 231 5.46 -21.82 23.22
N GLU A 232 6.71 -22.26 23.33
CA GLU A 232 7.29 -22.71 24.59
C GLU A 232 7.31 -21.59 25.64
N SER A 233 7.57 -20.35 25.23
CA SER A 233 7.52 -19.19 26.13
C SER A 233 6.09 -18.91 26.60
N ARG A 234 5.09 -19.01 25.71
CA ARG A 234 3.68 -18.82 26.07
C ARG A 234 3.18 -19.91 27.02
N GLN A 235 3.54 -21.17 26.77
CA GLN A 235 3.19 -22.28 27.66
C GLN A 235 3.78 -22.10 29.06
N ARG A 236 5.07 -21.76 29.15
CA ARG A 236 5.71 -21.44 30.45
C ARG A 236 5.02 -20.30 31.19
N THR A 237 4.60 -19.27 30.47
CA THR A 237 3.87 -18.14 31.05
C THR A 237 2.49 -18.57 31.57
N LEU A 238 1.77 -19.40 30.82
CA LEU A 238 0.47 -19.92 31.22
C LEU A 238 0.57 -20.85 32.44
N GLU A 239 1.59 -21.71 32.49
CA GLU A 239 1.86 -22.57 33.65
C GLU A 239 2.20 -21.76 34.90
N ALA A 240 2.99 -20.70 34.76
CA ALA A 240 3.32 -19.79 35.85
C ALA A 240 2.07 -19.05 36.38
N LEU A 241 1.16 -18.62 35.48
CA LEU A 241 -0.11 -18.00 35.85
C LEU A 241 -1.02 -18.98 36.59
N LYS A 242 -1.19 -20.21 36.09
CA LYS A 242 -1.97 -21.26 36.78
C LYS A 242 -1.41 -21.57 38.16
N HIS A 243 -0.08 -21.59 38.28
CA HIS A 243 0.58 -21.81 39.56
C HIS A 243 0.35 -20.65 40.55
N LEU A 244 0.34 -19.41 40.05
CA LEU A 244 0.02 -18.23 40.85
C LEU A 244 -1.46 -18.26 41.31
N GLU A 245 -2.38 -18.59 40.42
CA GLU A 245 -3.81 -18.71 40.73
C GLU A 245 -4.07 -19.77 41.80
N ARG A 246 -3.43 -20.95 41.68
CA ARG A 246 -3.49 -21.99 42.71
C ARG A 246 -3.00 -21.48 44.06
N LYS A 247 -1.88 -20.76 44.09
CA LYS A 247 -1.34 -20.15 45.32
C LYS A 247 -2.29 -19.13 45.93
N THR A 248 -2.91 -18.28 45.11
CA THR A 248 -3.89 -17.29 45.57
C THR A 248 -5.12 -17.97 46.16
N ARG A 249 -5.63 -19.02 45.52
CA ARG A 249 -6.76 -19.81 46.03
C ARG A 249 -6.43 -20.51 47.34
N GLU A 250 -5.27 -21.15 47.43
CA GLU A 250 -4.79 -21.77 48.69
C GLU A 250 -4.64 -20.74 49.81
N ALA A 251 -4.19 -19.51 49.50
CA ALA A 251 -4.10 -18.43 50.48
C ALA A 251 -5.47 -17.92 50.95
N LEU A 252 -6.47 -17.86 50.05
CA LEU A 252 -7.85 -17.51 50.39
C LEU A 252 -8.54 -18.60 51.24
N ASP A 253 -8.33 -19.87 50.90
CA ASP A 253 -8.86 -21.02 51.66
C ASP A 253 -8.17 -21.17 53.04
N SER A 254 -7.00 -20.55 53.22
CA SER A 254 -6.26 -20.52 54.50
C SER A 254 -6.75 -19.42 55.45
N ILE A 255 -7.69 -18.56 55.04
CA ILE A 255 -8.30 -17.55 55.89
C ILE A 255 -9.40 -18.23 56.74
N PRO A 256 -9.30 -18.25 58.08
CA PRO A 256 -10.36 -18.83 58.92
C PRO A 256 -11.68 -18.06 58.74
N ASN A 257 -12.79 -18.79 58.59
CA ASN A 257 -14.15 -18.23 58.63
C ASN A 257 -14.28 -17.27 59.83
N PRO A 258 -14.79 -16.04 59.63
CA PRO A 258 -15.21 -15.22 60.76
C PRO A 258 -16.31 -15.94 61.52
N LEU A 259 -16.19 -16.01 62.85
CA LEU A 259 -17.21 -16.51 63.76
C LEU A 259 -18.56 -15.77 63.56
N PRO A 260 -19.69 -16.44 63.83
CA PRO A 260 -21.01 -15.86 63.60
C PRO A 260 -21.24 -14.62 64.50
N PRO A 261 -21.92 -13.58 64.01
CA PRO A 261 -22.19 -12.40 64.82
C PRO A 261 -23.30 -12.69 65.84
N GLN A 262 -23.08 -12.25 67.08
CA GLN A 262 -24.12 -12.16 68.13
C GLN A 262 -23.96 -10.86 68.92
N PRO A 263 -25.04 -10.35 69.55
CA PRO A 263 -25.80 -9.21 69.03
C PRO A 263 -25.54 -7.90 69.80
N THR A 264 -26.22 -6.84 69.34
CA THR A 264 -26.43 -5.48 69.91
C THR A 264 -25.37 -4.43 69.57
N GLN A 265 -25.71 -3.22 69.09
CA GLN A 265 -26.98 -2.49 69.02
C GLN A 265 -26.98 -1.60 67.76
N GLN A 266 -28.14 -1.52 67.10
CA GLN A 266 -28.43 -0.63 65.97
C GLN A 266 -28.22 0.83 66.36
N GLN A 267 -27.57 1.60 65.49
CA GLN A 267 -27.98 2.96 65.19
C GLN A 267 -27.96 3.13 63.67
N GLU A 268 -29.12 3.58 63.20
CA GLU A 268 -29.53 3.79 61.82
C GLU A 268 -28.73 4.92 61.17
N GLU A 269 -28.25 4.72 59.94
CA GLU A 269 -28.26 5.77 58.91
C GLU A 269 -28.69 5.11 57.59
N GLU A 270 -29.68 5.72 56.97
CA GLU A 270 -30.45 5.29 55.80
C GLU A 270 -29.58 5.33 54.53
N GLU A 271 -29.54 4.23 53.76
CA GLU A 271 -29.18 4.27 52.34
C GLU A 271 -30.47 4.08 51.54
N GLU A 272 -30.85 5.13 50.80
CA GLU A 272 -31.96 5.13 49.86
C GLU A 272 -31.61 4.29 48.62
N ASP A 273 -32.59 3.47 48.23
CA ASP A 273 -32.61 2.70 46.99
C ASP A 273 -32.54 3.63 45.77
N GLU A 274 -31.67 3.34 44.80
CA GLU A 274 -31.92 3.73 43.41
C GLU A 274 -31.78 2.50 42.50
N GLU A 275 -32.93 2.17 41.92
CA GLU A 275 -33.19 1.12 40.94
C GLU A 275 -32.45 1.42 39.63
N GLU A 276 -31.76 0.41 39.09
CA GLU A 276 -31.37 0.40 37.69
C GLU A 276 -32.58 -0.03 36.85
N GLU A 277 -33.15 0.90 36.07
CA GLU A 277 -33.96 0.58 34.90
C GLU A 277 -33.54 1.40 33.67
N GLU A 278 -33.77 0.74 32.53
CA GLU A 278 -33.39 1.02 31.17
C GLU A 278 -34.03 2.31 30.60
N GLU A 279 -33.43 2.88 29.54
CA GLU A 279 -34.07 3.11 28.22
C GLU A 279 -33.51 4.32 27.42
N GLU A 280 -33.26 3.99 26.14
CA GLU A 280 -33.62 4.71 24.91
C GLU A 280 -32.86 5.94 24.36
N GLU A 281 -32.61 5.80 23.05
CA GLU A 281 -32.36 6.82 22.04
C GLU A 281 -33.54 7.80 21.91
N GLU A 282 -33.29 9.05 21.50
CA GLU A 282 -34.22 9.75 20.60
C GLU A 282 -33.57 10.87 19.77
N GLU A 283 -34.16 11.10 18.60
CA GLU A 283 -33.72 11.88 17.44
C GLU A 283 -34.10 13.39 17.44
N ALA A 284 -33.30 14.15 16.68
CA ALA A 284 -33.63 15.31 15.80
C ALA A 284 -34.19 16.65 16.36
N PRO A 285 -33.96 17.76 15.62
CA PRO A 285 -35.00 18.22 14.69
C PRO A 285 -34.50 18.65 13.29
N GLN A 286 -35.39 18.47 12.32
CA GLN A 286 -35.30 18.90 10.92
C GLN A 286 -35.55 20.41 10.76
N GLU A 287 -34.89 21.05 9.78
CA GLU A 287 -35.51 22.15 9.03
C GLU A 287 -35.00 22.25 7.57
N THR A 288 -35.92 21.89 6.67
CA THR A 288 -36.26 22.29 5.29
C THR A 288 -35.24 22.80 4.24
N THR A 289 -35.46 22.28 3.03
CA THR A 289 -34.82 22.47 1.71
C THR A 289 -34.94 23.87 1.09
N PRO A 290 -34.20 24.16 -0.01
CA PRO A 290 -34.89 24.14 -1.30
C PRO A 290 -34.13 23.49 -2.47
N LEU A 291 -34.85 22.57 -3.13
CA LEU A 291 -35.05 22.38 -4.57
C LEU A 291 -34.14 23.14 -5.56
N VAL A 292 -33.25 22.43 -6.28
CA VAL A 292 -32.86 22.76 -7.67
C VAL A 292 -32.75 21.50 -8.54
N LYS A 293 -33.72 21.45 -9.47
CA LYS A 293 -33.80 20.85 -10.82
C LYS A 293 -32.62 20.02 -11.35
N GLY A 294 -32.99 18.86 -11.88
CA GLY A 294 -32.10 17.91 -12.52
C GLY A 294 -31.38 18.37 -13.80
N CYS A 295 -30.35 17.62 -14.14
CA CYS A 295 -29.75 17.62 -15.47
C CYS A 295 -29.82 16.21 -16.02
N GLY A 296 -30.61 16.04 -17.09
CA GLY A 296 -30.64 14.84 -17.88
C GLY A 296 -29.37 14.67 -18.72
N SER A 297 -29.20 13.45 -19.22
CA SER A 297 -28.15 13.02 -20.16
C SER A 297 -26.76 12.80 -19.55
N CYS A 298 -26.60 11.65 -18.90
CA CYS A 298 -25.30 10.99 -18.81
C CYS A 298 -24.89 10.55 -20.23
N ARG A 299 -24.26 11.46 -21.00
CA ARG A 299 -23.58 11.06 -22.23
C ARG A 299 -22.37 10.22 -21.84
N ARG A 300 -22.43 8.96 -22.24
CA ARG A 300 -21.33 8.01 -22.34
C ARG A 300 -20.14 8.70 -23.03
N THR A 301 -19.21 9.24 -22.26
CA THR A 301 -17.99 9.88 -22.80
C THR A 301 -16.83 8.92 -22.63
N SER A 302 -16.30 8.55 -23.79
CA SER A 302 -15.13 7.71 -23.98
C SER A 302 -13.89 8.32 -23.33
N TRP A 303 -13.27 7.54 -22.45
CA TRP A 303 -11.91 7.58 -21.94
C TRP A 303 -10.92 8.57 -22.55
N ILE A 304 -10.67 9.72 -21.90
CA ILE A 304 -9.43 10.49 -22.13
C ILE A 304 -8.93 11.13 -20.80
N TRP A 305 -7.96 10.46 -20.15
CA TRP A 305 -7.21 10.89 -18.95
C TRP A 305 -5.96 11.72 -19.28
N THR A 306 -5.99 12.47 -20.37
CA THR A 306 -4.78 12.97 -21.05
C THR A 306 -3.93 14.00 -20.32
N PRO A 307 -4.42 14.90 -19.44
CA PRO A 307 -3.57 15.98 -18.95
C PRO A 307 -2.35 15.51 -18.14
N PHE A 308 -2.55 14.65 -17.15
CA PHE A 308 -1.48 14.13 -16.28
C PHE A 308 -0.53 13.19 -17.02
N VAL A 309 -1.10 12.31 -17.84
CA VAL A 309 -0.36 11.40 -18.72
C VAL A 309 0.56 12.22 -19.65
N ASN A 310 0.00 13.22 -20.34
CA ASN A 310 0.75 14.07 -21.24
C ASN A 310 1.79 14.93 -20.52
N GLN A 311 1.50 15.42 -19.31
CA GLN A 311 2.45 16.21 -18.52
C GLN A 311 3.71 15.40 -18.20
N HIS A 312 3.57 14.15 -17.78
CA HIS A 312 4.72 13.31 -17.43
C HIS A 312 5.51 12.84 -18.66
N PHE A 313 4.84 12.59 -19.79
CA PHE A 313 5.49 12.01 -20.98
C PHE A 313 5.96 13.03 -22.03
N ARG A 314 5.41 14.26 -22.08
CA ARG A 314 5.91 15.31 -22.99
C ARG A 314 7.31 15.80 -22.63
N VAL A 315 7.66 15.80 -21.34
CA VAL A 315 8.98 16.25 -20.86
C VAL A 315 10.09 15.24 -21.22
N LYS A 316 9.75 13.96 -21.37
CA LYS A 316 10.73 12.89 -21.66
C LYS A 316 10.83 12.49 -23.13
N ALA A 317 9.87 12.84 -23.98
CA ALA A 317 9.86 12.47 -25.40
C ALA A 317 10.64 13.44 -26.33
N LEU A 318 11.22 14.52 -25.81
CA LEU A 318 12.08 15.45 -26.56
C LEU A 318 13.56 15.11 -26.36
N ALA A 319 14.02 14.01 -26.95
CA ALA A 319 15.41 13.82 -27.38
C ALA A 319 15.50 12.63 -28.35
N PRO A 320 15.81 12.90 -29.62
CA PRO A 320 17.15 12.51 -30.08
C PRO A 320 17.87 13.68 -30.76
N ASN A 321 19.14 13.87 -30.40
CA ASN A 321 20.08 14.75 -31.10
C ASN A 321 20.15 14.36 -32.59
N ARG A 322 19.48 15.14 -33.46
CA ARG A 322 19.75 15.13 -34.89
C ARG A 322 21.09 15.84 -35.13
N VAL A 323 22.18 15.08 -35.11
CA VAL A 323 23.42 15.51 -35.76
C VAL A 323 23.15 15.50 -37.28
N LYS A 324 22.97 16.68 -37.86
CA LYS A 324 22.94 16.90 -39.31
C LYS A 324 24.32 16.55 -39.88
N ARG A 325 24.50 15.33 -40.39
CA ARG A 325 25.63 15.04 -41.30
C ARG A 325 25.25 15.58 -42.68
N ARG A 326 25.89 16.67 -43.09
CA ARG A 326 25.88 17.14 -44.49
C ARG A 326 26.56 16.06 -45.35
N SER A 327 25.81 15.37 -46.20
CA SER A 327 26.38 14.61 -47.32
C SER A 327 26.27 15.45 -48.60
N LEU A 328 27.44 15.79 -49.15
CA LEU A 328 27.59 16.32 -50.49
C LEU A 328 27.23 15.22 -51.50
N GLN A 329 26.35 15.54 -52.44
CA GLN A 329 26.00 14.72 -53.59
C GLN A 329 27.21 14.52 -54.52
N ARG A 330 27.40 13.29 -55.01
CA ARG A 330 27.90 13.05 -56.38
C ARG A 330 27.36 11.72 -56.92
N ASN A 331 26.96 11.79 -58.19
CA ASN A 331 26.18 10.84 -58.99
C ASN A 331 26.81 9.45 -59.18
N GLU A 332 25.93 8.47 -59.41
CA GLU A 332 26.18 7.19 -60.09
C GLU A 332 26.48 7.42 -61.59
N ASP A 333 27.44 6.66 -62.14
CA ASP A 333 27.29 5.89 -63.38
C ASP A 333 28.52 4.99 -63.67
N ASP A 334 28.20 3.74 -64.00
CA ASP A 334 28.83 2.74 -64.89
C ASP A 334 30.20 2.02 -64.66
N GLN A 335 30.09 0.70 -64.88
CA GLN A 335 31.02 -0.28 -65.49
C GLN A 335 31.90 -1.22 -64.60
N GLU A 336 31.57 -2.52 -64.66
CA GLU A 336 32.37 -3.73 -64.32
C GLU A 336 33.53 -4.00 -65.34
N PRO A 337 34.37 -5.07 -65.20
CA PRO A 337 35.09 -5.64 -64.03
C PRO A 337 36.59 -5.91 -64.37
N LEU A 338 37.39 -6.53 -63.46
CA LEU A 338 38.31 -7.67 -63.74
C LEU A 338 39.44 -7.93 -62.71
N PHE A 339 39.69 -9.23 -62.50
CA PHE A 339 40.90 -9.95 -62.00
C PHE A 339 41.43 -9.65 -60.58
N ALA A 340 42.07 -10.55 -59.83
CA ALA A 340 42.17 -12.01 -59.63
C ALA A 340 43.36 -12.20 -58.66
N LEU A 341 43.45 -13.40 -58.06
CA LEU A 341 44.54 -13.94 -57.21
C LEU A 341 44.51 -13.47 -55.74
N GLY A 342 44.57 -14.32 -54.73
CA GLY A 342 44.83 -15.76 -54.67
C GLY A 342 45.59 -16.09 -53.38
N LEU A 343 45.33 -17.29 -52.84
CA LEU A 343 46.08 -18.04 -51.81
C LEU A 343 45.77 -17.65 -50.33
N ALA A 344 45.07 -18.49 -49.57
CA ALA A 344 45.50 -19.78 -48.94
C ALA A 344 46.46 -19.52 -47.76
N ALA A 345 46.38 -20.15 -46.58
CA ALA A 345 45.51 -21.18 -46.01
C ALA A 345 45.90 -21.34 -44.51
N PHE A 346 45.16 -22.23 -43.81
CA PHE A 346 45.52 -22.95 -42.57
C PHE A 346 45.04 -22.42 -41.20
N GLN A 347 43.86 -22.94 -40.81
CA GLN A 347 43.52 -23.57 -39.52
C GLN A 347 44.49 -24.74 -39.17
N PRO A 348 44.58 -25.33 -37.94
CA PRO A 348 43.49 -25.84 -37.06
C PRO A 348 43.66 -25.55 -35.53
N VAL A 349 42.65 -25.60 -34.63
CA VAL A 349 41.87 -26.73 -34.03
C VAL A 349 42.83 -27.72 -33.31
N GLU A 350 42.77 -28.13 -32.04
CA GLU A 350 41.74 -28.35 -30.98
C GLU A 350 42.48 -28.64 -29.63
N ALA A 351 41.76 -28.63 -28.50
CA ALA A 351 41.79 -29.65 -27.42
C ALA A 351 41.66 -29.09 -25.98
N ASP A 352 40.74 -29.73 -25.25
CA ASP A 352 40.24 -29.49 -23.90
C ASP A 352 41.26 -29.65 -22.76
N PHE A 353 40.91 -29.18 -21.55
CA PHE A 353 41.01 -29.89 -20.25
C PHE A 353 40.66 -28.94 -19.07
N GLU A 354 39.60 -29.25 -18.33
CA GLU A 354 39.37 -28.88 -16.91
C GLU A 354 39.92 -30.04 -16.02
N PRO A 355 40.01 -30.01 -14.65
CA PRO A 355 39.48 -29.06 -13.65
C PRO A 355 40.40 -28.77 -12.41
N ASP A 356 39.85 -27.95 -11.49
CA ASP A 356 39.87 -28.08 -10.02
C ASP A 356 40.91 -27.37 -9.09
N VAL A 357 40.36 -26.93 -7.95
CA VAL A 357 40.90 -26.60 -6.61
C VAL A 357 41.59 -25.24 -6.35
N GLY A 358 40.83 -24.37 -5.67
CA GLY A 358 41.20 -24.03 -4.28
C GLY A 358 41.79 -22.64 -3.94
N ARG A 359 40.93 -21.86 -3.27
CA ARG A 359 41.18 -21.30 -1.91
C ARG A 359 41.92 -19.95 -1.75
N ARG A 360 41.18 -19.05 -1.10
CA ARG A 360 41.55 -18.00 -0.09
C ARG A 360 41.95 -16.58 -0.54
N ARG A 361 41.01 -15.66 -0.24
CA ARG A 361 41.12 -14.35 0.46
C ARG A 361 42.36 -13.48 0.21
N LYS A 362 42.12 -12.24 -0.26
CA LYS A 362 42.46 -11.01 0.49
C LYS A 362 41.79 -9.75 -0.08
N ARG A 363 41.35 -8.88 0.84
CA ARG A 363 40.94 -7.48 0.62
C ARG A 363 42.19 -6.60 0.51
N GLU A 364 42.13 -5.57 -0.34
CA GLU A 364 42.81 -4.24 -0.26
C GLU A 364 42.43 -3.51 -1.57
N LEU A 365 41.56 -2.49 -1.61
CA LEU A 365 41.66 -1.09 -1.16
C LEU A 365 42.76 -0.26 -1.86
N THR A 366 42.36 0.51 -2.87
CA THR A 366 42.92 1.79 -3.40
C THR A 366 42.05 2.13 -4.63
N GLY A 367 41.62 3.34 -4.97
CA GLY A 367 41.93 4.68 -4.50
C GLY A 367 41.89 5.63 -5.72
N ARG A 368 40.93 6.57 -5.72
CA ARG A 368 40.92 7.89 -6.38
C ARG A 368 41.01 7.99 -7.92
N PHE A 369 39.98 8.63 -8.51
CA PHE A 369 40.22 9.83 -9.31
C PHE A 369 39.08 10.83 -9.11
N SER A 370 39.44 12.03 -8.65
CA SER A 370 38.58 13.20 -8.47
C SER A 370 39.01 14.20 -9.52
N VAL A 371 38.07 14.72 -10.32
CA VAL A 371 38.28 15.96 -11.08
C VAL A 371 37.13 16.89 -10.75
N ARG A 372 37.51 18.07 -10.28
CA ARG A 372 36.73 19.26 -9.94
C ARG A 372 37.18 20.35 -10.91
N GLU A 373 36.22 21.04 -11.53
CA GLU A 373 36.23 22.42 -12.06
C GLU A 373 35.03 22.55 -13.01
N GLU A 374 34.27 23.63 -13.16
CA GLU A 374 34.03 24.89 -12.44
C GLU A 374 32.77 25.49 -13.12
N VAL A 375 32.04 26.38 -12.44
CA VAL A 375 30.79 27.03 -12.90
C VAL A 375 31.05 28.52 -13.12
N GLU A 376 30.55 29.09 -14.24
CA GLU A 376 29.95 30.45 -14.45
C GLU A 376 30.03 30.84 -15.95
N GLY A 377 29.07 31.50 -16.62
CA GLY A 377 27.78 32.07 -16.24
C GLY A 377 27.02 32.72 -17.44
N SER A 378 25.88 33.36 -17.12
CA SER A 378 25.19 34.47 -17.82
C SER A 378 23.80 34.27 -18.47
N HIS A 379 22.79 34.59 -17.64
CA HIS A 379 21.61 35.45 -17.83
C HIS A 379 20.55 35.22 -18.93
N GLY A 380 19.32 34.95 -18.45
CA GLY A 380 18.07 35.12 -19.21
C GLY A 380 16.77 34.85 -18.44
N GLY A 381 16.82 34.44 -17.17
CA GLY A 381 15.67 34.42 -16.27
C GLY A 381 15.48 35.78 -15.60
N ARG A 382 14.47 36.55 -15.99
CA ARG A 382 14.08 37.80 -15.30
C ARG A 382 12.63 37.80 -14.77
N TRP A 383 12.00 36.63 -14.70
CA TRP A 383 10.61 36.51 -14.18
C TRP A 383 10.38 35.36 -13.20
N ILE A 384 11.33 34.44 -13.00
CA ILE A 384 11.14 33.25 -12.14
C ILE A 384 11.92 33.32 -10.82
N SER A 385 12.77 34.33 -10.63
CA SER A 385 13.62 34.44 -9.42
C SER A 385 12.93 35.00 -8.18
N THR A 386 11.64 35.36 -8.23
CA THR A 386 10.91 35.90 -7.06
C THR A 386 10.08 34.87 -6.30
N ILE A 387 10.01 33.62 -6.77
CA ILE A 387 9.30 32.52 -6.06
C ILE A 387 10.30 31.62 -5.28
N SER A 388 11.58 31.96 -5.25
CA SER A 388 12.60 31.26 -4.45
C SER A 388 13.48 32.21 -3.63
N ILE A 389 12.87 33.26 -3.08
CA ILE A 389 13.42 33.95 -1.92
C ILE A 389 12.92 33.17 -0.71
N GLY A 390 13.83 32.50 0.01
CA GLY A 390 13.50 31.79 1.23
C GLY A 390 12.78 32.71 2.22
N PHE A 391 11.86 32.15 3.00
CA PHE A 391 11.10 32.90 4.01
C PHE A 391 12.06 33.61 4.97
N SER A 392 11.92 34.93 5.11
CA SER A 392 12.70 35.70 6.08
C SER A 392 12.26 35.32 7.49
N THR A 393 13.18 35.32 8.45
CA THR A 393 12.82 35.23 9.88
C THR A 393 11.86 36.34 10.29
N VAL A 394 11.89 37.47 9.58
CA VAL A 394 10.93 38.57 9.73
C VAL A 394 9.53 38.14 9.32
N ASP A 395 9.35 37.46 8.18
CA ASP A 395 8.04 37.02 7.70
C ASP A 395 7.43 35.97 8.63
N ILE A 396 8.25 35.03 9.11
CA ILE A 396 7.82 34.03 10.10
C ILE A 396 7.44 34.71 11.43
N SER A 397 8.24 35.68 11.90
CA SER A 397 7.92 36.42 13.11
C SER A 397 6.64 37.25 12.99
N LEU A 398 6.41 37.87 11.83
CA LEU A 398 5.20 38.63 11.53
C LEU A 398 3.98 37.70 11.52
N CYS A 399 4.08 36.53 10.89
CA CYS A 399 3.03 35.52 10.92
C CYS A 399 2.70 35.11 12.35
N VAL A 400 3.69 34.76 13.17
CA VAL A 400 3.47 34.36 14.57
C VAL A 400 2.79 35.48 15.37
N ILE A 401 3.21 36.73 15.20
CA ILE A 401 2.59 37.89 15.86
C ILE A 401 1.13 38.08 15.39
N LEU A 402 0.86 37.99 14.09
CA LEU A 402 -0.49 38.14 13.55
C LEU A 402 -1.44 37.02 14.00
N TYR A 403 -0.96 35.78 14.06
CA TYR A 403 -1.73 34.65 14.59
C TYR A 403 -1.98 34.80 16.10
N PHE A 404 -0.99 35.26 16.86
CA PHE A 404 -1.16 35.56 18.28
C PHE A 404 -2.21 36.66 18.51
N LEU A 405 -2.12 37.78 17.78
CA LEU A 405 -3.10 38.88 17.87
C LEU A 405 -4.51 38.43 17.44
N SER A 406 -4.61 37.61 16.39
CA SER A 406 -5.87 37.02 15.95
C SER A 406 -6.48 36.12 17.04
N SER A 407 -5.68 35.23 17.64
CA SER A 407 -6.11 34.37 18.74
C SER A 407 -6.57 35.18 19.96
N MET A 408 -5.84 36.22 20.33
CA MET A 408 -6.22 37.13 21.42
C MET A 408 -7.53 37.87 21.12
N CYS A 409 -7.74 38.31 19.88
CA CYS A 409 -8.99 38.94 19.46
C CYS A 409 -10.17 37.97 19.54
N LEU A 410 -9.99 36.71 19.12
CA LEU A 410 -11.02 35.68 19.22
C LEU A 410 -11.34 35.34 20.68
N LEU A 411 -10.32 35.25 21.55
CA LEU A 411 -10.52 35.03 22.98
C LEU A 411 -11.27 36.20 23.63
N ALA A 412 -10.94 37.45 23.29
CA ALA A 412 -11.64 38.63 23.77
C ALA A 412 -13.12 38.64 23.33
N MET A 413 -13.39 38.30 22.06
CA MET A 413 -14.76 38.17 21.55
C MET A 413 -15.52 37.05 22.27
N PHE A 414 -14.89 35.89 22.46
CA PHE A 414 -15.48 34.78 23.20
C PHE A 414 -15.83 35.16 24.65
N LEU A 415 -14.90 35.80 25.37
CA LEU A 415 -15.13 36.26 26.73
C LEU A 415 -16.21 37.35 26.80
N PHE A 416 -16.24 38.27 25.83
CA PHE A 416 -17.28 39.29 25.71
C PHE A 416 -18.66 38.65 25.52
N PHE A 417 -18.79 37.70 24.60
CA PHE A 417 -20.06 36.98 24.38
C PHE A 417 -20.45 36.13 25.58
N LYS A 418 -19.49 35.45 26.23
CA LYS A 418 -19.74 34.66 27.44
C LYS A 418 -20.23 35.55 28.59
N ASN A 419 -19.60 36.70 28.82
CA ASN A 419 -20.05 37.67 29.82
C ASN A 419 -21.40 38.29 29.47
N ARG A 420 -21.64 38.62 28.20
CA ARG A 420 -22.93 39.13 27.73
C ARG A 420 -24.04 38.08 27.90
N HIS A 421 -23.74 36.81 27.66
CA HIS A 421 -24.68 35.71 27.87
C HIS A 421 -24.98 35.48 29.35
N ARG A 422 -23.95 35.58 30.22
CA ARG A 422 -24.13 35.55 31.68
C ARG A 422 -24.98 36.71 32.18
N LEU A 423 -24.72 37.94 31.73
CA LEU A 423 -25.51 39.12 32.07
C LEU A 423 -26.97 39.01 31.59
N ARG A 424 -27.21 38.43 30.41
CA ARG A 424 -28.57 38.12 29.94
C ARG A 424 -29.26 37.08 30.83
N ARG A 425 -28.58 36.01 31.23
CA ARG A 425 -29.15 35.01 32.15
C ARG A 425 -29.49 35.60 33.52
N VAL A 426 -28.61 36.43 34.09
CA VAL A 426 -28.88 37.11 35.38
C VAL A 426 -30.04 38.10 35.26
N LYS A 427 -30.18 38.79 34.13
CA LYS A 427 -31.30 39.72 33.91
C LYS A 427 -32.65 38.99 33.77
N VAL A 428 -32.66 37.77 33.24
CA VAL A 428 -33.88 36.93 33.13
C VAL A 428 -34.28 36.32 34.48
N SER A 429 -33.36 36.15 35.44
CA SER A 429 -33.69 35.64 36.78
C SER A 429 -34.10 36.73 37.79
N MET A 430 -34.13 38.01 37.40
CA MET A 430 -34.51 39.14 38.26
C MET A 430 -35.79 39.86 37.80
N THR A 431 -36.47 39.33 36.78
CA THR A 431 -37.84 39.63 36.37
C THR A 431 -38.68 38.40 36.64
#